data_AF-A0A2S9FF92-F1
#
_entry.id   AF-A0A2S9FF92-F1
#
_cell.length_a   1.000
_cell.length_b   1.000
_cell.length_c   1.000
_cell.angle_alpha   90.00
_cell.angle_beta   90.00
_cell.angle_gamma   90.00
#
_symmetry.space_group_name_H-M   'P 1'
#
loop_
_entity.id
_entity.type
_entity.pdbx_description
1 polymer ?
#
loop_
_entity_poly.entity_id
_entity_poly.type
_entity_poly.pdbx_seq_one_letter_code
_entity_poly.pdbx_strand_id
1 'polypeptide(L)'
;MRAIRRWWDQPDHYDWLSGYLAARHLTAFCRFLLAASTAMLGIALGLMLLSPSGPQGAVSRIAVVVIVAGLAAMALVYLVRWPSRRLSYVFSALGSVAIAAAALAENDPLSGLLTCAAFAGLAGYVAFFHGAR
;
A
#
# COMPACT_ATOMS: atom_id res chain seq x y z
N MET A 1 8.51 25.47 15.57
CA MET A 1 7.66 25.85 14.42
C MET A 1 8.41 25.96 13.09
N ARG A 2 9.55 26.68 12.99
CA ARG A 2 10.31 26.80 11.72
C ARG A 2 10.80 25.47 11.13
N ALA A 3 11.18 24.51 11.98
CA ALA A 3 11.61 23.17 11.54
C ALA A 3 10.47 22.37 10.90
N ILE A 4 9.27 22.36 11.50
CA ILE A 4 8.08 21.70 10.97
C ILE A 4 7.68 22.33 9.62
N ARG A 5 7.74 23.66 9.51
CA ARG A 5 7.44 24.36 8.25
C ARG A 5 8.43 24.01 7.13
N ARG A 6 9.74 23.95 7.45
CA ARG A 6 10.76 23.53 6.48
C ARG A 6 10.60 22.07 6.05
N TRP A 7 10.21 21.19 6.96
CA TRP A 7 9.92 19.80 6.64
C TRP A 7 8.69 19.67 5.73
N TRP A 8 7.63 20.45 6.01
CA TRP A 8 6.41 20.50 5.21
C TRP A 8 6.65 21.01 3.77
N ASP A 9 7.56 21.97 3.60
CA ASP A 9 7.89 22.55 2.30
C ASP A 9 8.88 21.70 1.47
N GLN A 10 9.32 20.53 1.97
CA GLN A 10 10.25 19.69 1.20
C GLN A 10 9.58 19.13 -0.07
N PRO A 11 10.24 19.29 -1.23
CA PRO A 11 9.73 18.73 -2.47
C PRO A 11 9.74 17.20 -2.40
N ASP A 12 8.79 16.61 -3.12
CA ASP A 12 8.65 15.17 -3.26
C ASP A 12 9.90 14.57 -3.95
N HIS A 13 10.37 13.43 -3.43
CA HIS A 13 11.53 12.69 -3.94
C HIS A 13 11.19 11.64 -5.00
N TYR A 14 9.92 11.50 -5.40
CA TYR A 14 9.42 10.51 -6.35
C TYR A 14 10.25 10.40 -7.62
N ASP A 15 10.51 11.55 -8.27
CA ASP A 15 11.22 11.60 -9.55
C ASP A 15 12.71 11.25 -9.37
N TRP A 16 13.31 11.67 -8.25
CA TRP A 16 14.70 11.36 -7.92
C TRP A 16 14.90 9.86 -7.65
N LEU A 17 14.04 9.27 -6.82
CA LEU A 17 14.14 7.85 -6.47
C LEU A 17 13.82 6.96 -7.68
N SER A 18 12.82 7.33 -8.49
CA SER A 18 12.49 6.63 -9.72
C SER A 18 13.66 6.66 -10.72
N GLY A 19 14.31 7.83 -10.87
CA GLY A 19 15.53 7.97 -11.68
C GLY A 19 16.70 7.15 -11.15
N TYR A 20 16.89 7.10 -9.83
CA TYR A 20 17.92 6.28 -9.19
C TYR A 20 17.71 4.78 -9.40
N LEU A 21 16.47 4.29 -9.24
CA LEU A 21 16.13 2.89 -9.48
C LEU A 21 16.29 2.50 -10.96
N ALA A 22 16.02 3.43 -11.88
CA ALA A 22 16.27 3.23 -13.30
C ALA A 22 17.78 3.15 -13.60
N ALA A 23 18.57 4.07 -13.04
CA ALA A 23 20.02 4.11 -13.22
C ALA A 23 20.73 2.88 -12.64
N ARG A 24 20.18 2.26 -11.59
CA ARG A 24 20.73 1.04 -10.98
C ARG A 24 20.10 -0.26 -11.48
N HIS A 25 19.23 -0.21 -12.49
CA HIS A 25 18.49 -1.37 -13.01
C HIS A 25 17.64 -2.12 -11.96
N LEU A 26 17.34 -1.50 -10.82
CA LEU A 26 16.55 -2.07 -9.72
C LEU A 26 15.04 -1.95 -9.95
N THR A 27 14.62 -1.20 -10.96
CA THR A 27 13.20 -0.91 -11.24
C THR A 27 12.37 -2.19 -11.37
N ALA A 28 12.86 -3.21 -12.08
CA ALA A 28 12.12 -4.47 -12.26
C ALA A 28 11.95 -5.24 -10.94
N PHE A 29 13.01 -5.28 -10.12
CA PHE A 29 12.97 -5.93 -8.82
C PHE A 29 12.01 -5.22 -7.86
N CYS A 30 12.08 -3.89 -7.76
CA CYS A 30 11.16 -3.11 -6.93
C CYS A 30 9.70 -3.24 -7.40
N ARG A 31 9.46 -3.27 -8.71
CA ARG A 31 8.11 -3.50 -9.27
C ARG A 31 7.57 -4.85 -8.84
N PHE A 32 8.37 -5.90 -8.96
CA PHE A 32 7.96 -7.24 -8.55
C PHE A 32 7.66 -7.30 -7.06
N LEU A 33 8.52 -6.73 -6.22
CA LEU A 33 8.31 -6.70 -4.77
C LEU A 33 7.00 -5.99 -4.42
N LEU A 34 6.76 -4.79 -4.97
CA LEU A 34 5.53 -4.02 -4.72
C LEU A 34 4.29 -4.73 -5.26
N ALA A 35 4.36 -5.33 -6.45
CA ALA A 35 3.27 -6.13 -7.01
C ALA A 35 2.95 -7.33 -6.12
N ALA A 36 3.97 -8.07 -5.66
CA ALA A 36 3.81 -9.24 -4.81
C ALA A 36 3.21 -8.88 -3.44
N SER A 37 3.73 -7.85 -2.78
CA SER A 37 3.19 -7.38 -1.49
C SER A 37 1.74 -6.90 -1.61
N THR A 38 1.41 -6.16 -2.67
CA THR A 38 0.04 -5.67 -2.93
C THR A 38 -0.91 -6.81 -3.23
N ALA A 39 -0.49 -7.78 -4.04
CA ALA A 39 -1.28 -8.97 -4.36
C ALA A 39 -1.51 -9.83 -3.12
N MET A 40 -0.49 -10.04 -2.29
CA MET A 40 -0.60 -10.80 -1.05
C MET A 40 -1.62 -10.18 -0.10
N LEU A 41 -1.62 -8.86 0.06
CA LEU A 41 -2.63 -8.15 0.86
C LEU A 41 -4.03 -8.28 0.28
N GLY A 42 -4.18 -8.17 -1.05
CA GLY A 42 -5.45 -8.36 -1.74
C GLY A 42 -6.00 -9.77 -1.60
N ILE A 43 -5.12 -10.79 -1.68
CA ILE A 43 -5.48 -12.20 -1.46
C ILE A 43 -5.93 -12.41 -0.01
N ALA A 44 -5.20 -11.88 0.98
CA ALA A 44 -5.57 -12.01 2.39
C ALA A 44 -6.98 -11.45 2.67
N LEU A 45 -7.25 -10.23 2.20
CA LEU A 45 -8.59 -9.62 2.33
C LEU A 45 -9.66 -10.38 1.53
N GLY A 46 -9.32 -10.88 0.34
CA GLY A 46 -10.22 -11.71 -0.47
C GLY A 46 -10.60 -13.02 0.22
N LEU A 47 -9.64 -13.69 0.84
CA LEU A 47 -9.89 -14.90 1.64
C LEU A 47 -10.74 -14.60 2.88
N MET A 48 -10.55 -13.43 3.50
CA MET A 48 -11.40 -12.99 4.61
C MET A 48 -12.87 -12.85 4.18
N LEU A 49 -13.18 -12.38 2.96
CA LEU A 49 -14.57 -12.34 2.46
C LEU A 49 -15.21 -13.73 2.33
N LEU A 50 -14.42 -14.75 2.00
CA LEU A 50 -14.89 -16.12 1.83
C LEU A 50 -15.04 -16.84 3.16
N SER A 51 -14.43 -16.32 4.22
CA SER A 51 -14.48 -16.89 5.56
C SER A 51 -15.87 -16.71 6.20
N PRO A 52 -16.40 -17.71 6.92
CA PRO A 52 -17.61 -17.56 7.74
C PRO A 52 -17.50 -16.45 8.80
N SER A 53 -16.28 -16.15 9.24
CA SER A 53 -15.96 -15.08 10.19
C SER A 53 -15.73 -13.71 9.51
N GLY A 54 -15.94 -13.62 8.19
CA GLY A 54 -15.74 -12.41 7.40
C GLY A 54 -16.80 -11.32 7.66
N PRO A 55 -16.74 -10.19 6.93
CA PRO A 55 -17.66 -9.07 7.13
C PRO A 55 -19.12 -9.52 6.93
N GLN A 56 -19.98 -9.30 7.93
CA GLN A 56 -21.37 -9.80 7.90
C GLN A 56 -22.35 -8.82 7.22
N GLY A 57 -22.04 -7.52 7.24
CA GLY A 57 -22.89 -6.48 6.64
C GLY A 57 -22.67 -6.31 5.13
N ALA A 58 -23.74 -6.01 4.38
CA ALA A 58 -23.64 -5.76 2.94
C ALA A 58 -22.68 -4.60 2.61
N VAL A 59 -22.73 -3.51 3.40
CA VAL A 59 -21.85 -2.34 3.22
C VAL A 59 -20.38 -2.72 3.45
N SER A 60 -20.06 -3.47 4.51
CA SER A 60 -18.69 -3.86 4.80
C SER A 60 -18.16 -4.85 3.75
N ARG A 61 -18.98 -5.80 3.27
CA ARG A 61 -18.61 -6.67 2.16
C ARG A 61 -18.30 -5.88 0.88
N ILE A 62 -19.17 -4.95 0.49
CA ILE A 62 -18.94 -4.10 -0.70
C ILE A 62 -17.65 -3.30 -0.55
N ALA A 63 -17.40 -2.72 0.63
CA ALA A 63 -16.18 -1.98 0.90
C ALA A 63 -14.93 -2.85 0.72
N VAL A 64 -14.91 -4.06 1.28
CA VAL A 64 -13.75 -4.96 1.13
C VAL A 64 -13.60 -5.46 -0.32
N VAL A 65 -14.69 -5.72 -1.05
CA VAL A 65 -14.62 -6.04 -2.50
C VAL A 65 -13.95 -4.91 -3.28
N VAL A 66 -14.36 -3.66 -3.03
CA VAL A 66 -13.76 -2.49 -3.71
C VAL A 66 -12.28 -2.36 -3.38
N ILE A 67 -11.89 -2.60 -2.12
CA ILE A 67 -10.48 -2.58 -1.70
C ILE A 67 -9.69 -3.68 -2.42
N VAL A 68 -10.19 -4.92 -2.43
CA VAL A 68 -9.53 -6.06 -3.10
C VAL A 68 -9.37 -5.80 -4.60
N ALA A 69 -10.41 -5.29 -5.27
CA ALA A 69 -10.35 -4.92 -6.67
C ALA A 69 -9.31 -3.82 -6.95
N GLY A 70 -9.24 -2.80 -6.08
CA GLY A 70 -8.23 -1.75 -6.16
C GLY A 70 -6.81 -2.29 -6.00
N LEU A 71 -6.58 -3.19 -5.05
CA LEU A 71 -5.26 -3.80 -4.81
C LEU A 71 -4.84 -4.66 -6.00
N ALA A 72 -5.76 -5.45 -6.56
CA ALA A 72 -5.51 -6.24 -7.76
C ALA A 72 -5.15 -5.35 -8.96
N ALA A 73 -5.91 -4.27 -9.18
CA ALA A 73 -5.61 -3.31 -10.25
C ALA A 73 -4.23 -2.67 -10.07
N MET A 74 -3.87 -2.31 -8.83
CA MET A 74 -2.55 -1.71 -8.54
C MET A 74 -1.40 -2.71 -8.70
N ALA A 75 -1.59 -3.97 -8.28
CA ALA A 75 -0.61 -5.03 -8.51
C ALA A 75 -0.34 -5.22 -10.01
N LEU A 76 -1.40 -5.24 -10.84
CA LEU A 76 -1.28 -5.29 -12.29
C LEU A 76 -0.54 -4.07 -12.86
N VAL A 77 -0.81 -2.87 -12.35
CA VAL A 77 -0.06 -1.67 -12.73
C VAL A 77 1.43 -1.87 -12.50
N TYR A 78 1.85 -2.33 -11.32
CA TYR A 78 3.26 -2.58 -11.00
C TYR A 78 3.90 -3.65 -11.90
N LEU A 79 3.15 -4.69 -12.27
CA LEU A 79 3.63 -5.71 -13.21
C LEU A 79 3.84 -5.17 -14.62
N VAL A 80 3.00 -4.24 -15.09
CA VAL A 80 3.08 -3.70 -16.46
C VAL A 80 4.02 -2.50 -16.57
N ARG A 81 4.01 -1.59 -15.60
CA ARG A 81 4.81 -0.36 -15.62
C ARG A 81 5.20 0.14 -14.23
N TRP A 82 6.21 1.01 -14.17
CA TRP A 82 6.40 1.82 -12.98
C TRP A 82 5.20 2.77 -12.83
N PRO A 83 4.60 2.91 -11.63
CA PRO A 83 3.46 3.79 -11.45
C PRO A 83 3.81 5.25 -11.79
N SER A 84 2.78 6.05 -12.07
CA SER A 84 2.93 7.50 -12.08
C SER A 84 2.83 8.04 -10.66
N ARG A 85 3.29 9.27 -10.44
CA ARG A 85 3.21 9.95 -9.14
C ARG A 85 1.80 9.93 -8.53
N ARG A 86 0.76 10.11 -9.35
CA ARG A 86 -0.65 10.03 -8.91
C ARG A 86 -1.05 8.63 -8.45
N LEU A 87 -0.59 7.59 -9.14
CA LEU A 87 -0.89 6.20 -8.77
C LEU A 87 -0.16 5.79 -7.49
N SER A 88 1.01 6.35 -7.23
CA SER A 88 1.75 6.17 -5.97
C SER A 88 0.97 6.71 -4.77
N TYR A 89 0.39 7.93 -4.88
CA TYR A 89 -0.52 8.45 -3.85
C TYR A 89 -1.76 7.58 -3.63
N VAL A 90 -2.41 7.14 -4.72
CA VAL A 90 -3.57 6.25 -4.64
C VAL A 90 -3.19 4.93 -3.97
N PHE A 91 -2.02 4.37 -4.28
CA PHE A 91 -1.50 3.17 -3.65
C PHE A 91 -1.29 3.37 -2.15
N SER A 92 -0.68 4.48 -1.73
CA SER A 92 -0.47 4.77 -0.30
C SER A 92 -1.78 4.88 0.47
N ALA A 93 -2.78 5.57 -0.09
CA ALA A 93 -4.10 5.69 0.52
C ALA A 93 -4.81 4.32 0.58
N LEU A 94 -4.87 3.61 -0.54
CA LEU A 94 -5.53 2.31 -0.65
C LEU A 94 -4.86 1.26 0.26
N GLY A 95 -3.53 1.21 0.27
CA GLY A 95 -2.74 0.33 1.13
C GLY A 95 -3.01 0.60 2.60
N SER A 96 -3.08 1.88 3.00
CA SER A 96 -3.36 2.26 4.39
C SER A 96 -4.75 1.78 4.83
N VAL A 97 -5.76 1.99 3.99
CA VAL A 97 -7.13 1.54 4.26
C VAL A 97 -7.20 0.01 4.30
N ALA A 98 -6.52 -0.68 3.39
CA ALA A 98 -6.49 -2.13 3.32
C ALA A 98 -5.83 -2.77 4.55
N ILE A 99 -4.66 -2.26 4.97
CA ILE A 99 -3.95 -2.77 6.16
C ILE A 99 -4.77 -2.46 7.42
N ALA A 100 -5.38 -1.28 7.53
CA ALA A 100 -6.27 -0.95 8.65
C ALA A 100 -7.48 -1.89 8.71
N ALA A 101 -8.10 -2.19 7.56
CA ALA A 101 -9.21 -3.11 7.49
C ALA A 101 -8.80 -4.53 7.90
N ALA A 102 -7.61 -5.00 7.47
CA ALA A 102 -7.06 -6.28 7.91
C ALA A 102 -6.78 -6.31 9.42
N ALA A 103 -6.22 -5.23 9.98
CA ALA A 103 -5.93 -5.13 11.40
C ALA A 103 -7.21 -5.16 12.27
N LEU A 104 -8.29 -4.53 11.81
CA LEU A 104 -9.58 -4.52 12.50
C LEU A 104 -10.36 -5.84 12.36
N ALA A 105 -10.04 -6.63 11.34
CA ALA A 105 -10.65 -7.93 11.08
C ALA A 105 -10.08 -9.05 11.96
N GLU A 106 -8.81 -8.91 12.35
CA GLU A 106 -8.07 -9.94 13.07
C GLU A 106 -8.37 -9.88 14.57
N ASN A 107 -8.71 -11.04 15.14
CA ASN A 107 -8.92 -11.20 16.58
C ASN A 107 -7.69 -11.83 17.27
N ASP A 108 -6.71 -12.29 16.50
CA ASP A 108 -5.46 -12.87 17.00
C ASP A 108 -4.38 -11.77 17.15
N PRO A 109 -3.81 -11.57 18.35
CA PRO A 109 -2.71 -10.64 18.57
C PRO A 109 -1.48 -10.87 17.66
N LEU A 110 -1.19 -12.12 17.28
CA LEU A 110 -0.07 -12.42 16.38
C LEU A 110 -0.30 -11.88 14.97
N SER A 111 -1.51 -12.06 14.43
CA SER A 111 -1.91 -11.46 13.16
C SER A 111 -1.88 -9.93 13.21
N GLY A 112 -2.27 -9.33 14.34
CA GLY A 112 -2.15 -7.88 14.57
C GLY A 112 -0.72 -7.36 14.40
N LEU A 113 0.29 -8.06 14.92
CA LEU A 113 1.70 -7.68 14.76
C LEU A 113 2.15 -7.69 13.30
N LEU A 114 1.65 -8.62 12.48
CA LEU A 114 1.95 -8.69 11.05
C LEU A 114 1.43 -7.44 10.31
N THR A 115 0.26 -6.94 10.70
CA THR A 115 -0.28 -5.70 10.11
C THR A 115 0.52 -4.46 10.50
N CYS A 116 1.10 -4.42 11.71
CA CYS A 116 2.05 -3.37 12.10
C CYS A 116 3.30 -3.38 11.22
N ALA A 117 3.85 -4.56 10.93
CA ALA A 117 4.98 -4.69 10.01
C ALA A 117 4.61 -4.25 8.58
N ALA A 118 3.40 -4.56 8.12
CA ALA A 118 2.89 -4.08 6.83
C ALA A 118 2.76 -2.55 6.81
N PHE A 119 2.25 -1.94 7.88
CA PHE A 119 2.20 -0.49 8.03
C PHE A 119 3.59 0.14 8.02
N ALA A 120 4.58 -0.47 8.68
CA ALA A 120 5.96 0.01 8.67
C ALA A 120 6.55 -0.02 7.25
N GLY A 121 6.30 -1.09 6.48
CA GLY A 121 6.70 -1.17 5.08
C GLY A 121 6.05 -0.10 4.21
N LEU A 122 4.75 0.13 4.37
CA LEU A 122 4.02 1.18 3.66
C LEU A 122 4.49 2.58 4.05
N ALA A 123 4.73 2.83 5.35
CA ALA A 123 5.25 4.09 5.84
C ALA A 123 6.66 4.37 5.30
N GLY A 124 7.51 3.33 5.20
CA GLY A 124 8.79 3.42 4.51
C GLY A 124 8.63 3.84 3.06
N TYR A 125 7.73 3.19 2.31
CA TYR A 125 7.41 3.58 0.94
C TYR A 125 7.00 5.06 0.86
N VAL A 126 6.03 5.49 1.68
CA VAL A 126 5.57 6.88 1.72
C VAL A 126 6.72 7.84 2.03
N ALA A 127 7.56 7.52 3.00
CA ALA A 127 8.69 8.37 3.40
C ALA A 127 9.75 8.53 2.29
N PHE A 128 9.97 7.48 1.48
CA PHE A 128 10.92 7.55 0.36
C PHE A 128 10.34 8.20 -0.89
N PHE A 129 9.04 8.03 -1.14
CA PHE A 129 8.39 8.42 -2.38
C PHE A 129 7.55 9.67 -2.31
N HIS A 130 7.24 10.19 -1.13
CA HIS A 130 6.37 11.34 -0.95
C HIS A 130 6.97 12.35 0.02
N GLY A 131 6.82 13.62 -0.33
CA GLY A 131 7.08 14.72 0.60
C GLY A 131 6.01 14.77 1.69
N ALA A 132 6.22 15.62 2.69
CA ALA A 132 5.27 15.85 3.78
C ALA A 132 3.95 16.52 3.35
N ARG A 133 3.84 16.94 2.08
CA ARG A 133 2.69 17.60 1.46
C ARG A 133 1.99 16.69 0.46
#